data_AF-A0A820PEZ2-F1
#
_entry.id   AF-A0A820PEZ2-F1
#
_cell.length_a   1.000
_cell.length_b   1.000
_cell.length_c   1.000
_cell.angle_alpha   90.00
_cell.angle_beta   90.00
_cell.angle_gamma   90.00
#
_symmetry.space_group_name_H-M   'P 1'
#
loop_
_entity.id
_entity.type
_entity.pdbx_description
1 polymer ?
#
loop_
_entity_poly.entity_id
_entity_poly.type
_entity_poly.pdbx_seq_one_letter_code
_entity_poly.pdbx_strand_id
1 'polypeptide(L)'
;MRLLPRDNVKKDTQKIAIGESNGTVQLFTVRKKETTALFKTTPGKRICRVELGGRLGEISDRIFVASENEVKGFSKKGKQFYTFDTNVNVMIRC
;
A
#
# COMPACT_ATOMS: atom_id res chain seq x y z
N MET A 1 0.79 -8.05 1.67
CA MET A 1 2.00 -7.21 1.84
C MET A 1 2.71 -7.05 0.51
N ARG A 2 3.45 -5.95 0.29
CA ARG A 2 4.30 -5.75 -0.89
C ARG A 2 5.58 -5.00 -0.53
N LEU A 3 6.68 -5.34 -1.22
CA LEU A 3 7.96 -4.65 -1.12
C LEU A 3 8.01 -3.55 -2.17
N LEU A 4 8.24 -2.30 -1.75
CA LEU A 4 8.41 -1.21 -2.69
C LEU A 4 9.76 -1.34 -3.40
N PRO A 5 9.84 -1.04 -4.71
CA PRO A 5 11.12 -0.88 -5.39
C PRO A 5 11.96 0.18 -4.68
N ARG A 6 13.28 -0.05 -4.63
CA ARG A 6 14.23 0.93 -4.11
C ARG A 6 14.55 1.93 -5.21
N ASP A 7 14.51 3.22 -4.88
CA ASP A 7 14.88 4.26 -5.84
C ASP A 7 16.40 4.25 -6.05
N ASN A 8 17.18 4.00 -4.98
CA ASN A 8 18.61 3.70 -5.08
C ASN A 8 18.98 2.41 -4.33
N VAL A 9 19.30 1.35 -5.07
CA VAL A 9 19.58 0.00 -4.52
C VAL A 9 20.72 0.00 -3.48
N LYS A 10 21.70 0.89 -3.62
CA LYS A 10 22.88 0.95 -2.73
C LYS A 10 22.65 1.79 -1.46
N LYS A 11 21.69 2.73 -1.47
CA LYS A 11 21.50 3.70 -0.37
C LYS A 11 20.18 3.52 0.38
N ASP A 12 19.13 3.07 -0.30
CA ASP A 12 17.81 3.05 0.30
C ASP A 12 17.56 1.77 1.10
N THR A 13 16.99 1.95 2.29
CA THR A 13 16.44 0.85 3.08
C THR A 13 15.19 0.29 2.40
N GLN A 14 14.97 -1.02 2.55
CA GLN A 14 13.79 -1.66 2.02
C GLN A 14 12.53 -1.09 2.69
N LYS A 15 11.58 -0.65 1.86
CA LYS A 15 10.25 -0.21 2.29
C LYS A 15 9.24 -1.34 2.08
N ILE A 16 8.34 -1.51 3.05
CA ILE A 16 7.35 -2.60 3.09
C ILE A 16 5.97 -1.97 3.31
N ALA A 17 5.06 -2.22 2.39
CA ALA A 17 3.65 -1.84 2.50
C ALA A 17 2.81 -3.03 2.99
N ILE A 18 2.03 -2.79 4.03
CA ILE A 18 1.10 -3.76 4.60
C ILE A 18 -0.30 -3.15 4.71
N GLY A 19 -1.29 -3.99 4.45
CA GLY A 19 -2.70 -3.70 4.70
C GLY A 19 -3.18 -4.68 5.76
N GLU A 20 -3.78 -4.15 6.80
CA GLU A 20 -4.25 -4.90 7.96
C GLU A 20 -5.75 -5.21 7.86
N SER A 21 -6.21 -6.20 8.64
CA SER A 21 -7.62 -6.60 8.67
C SER A 21 -8.54 -5.54 9.29
N ASN A 22 -8.00 -4.62 10.08
CA ASN A 22 -8.70 -3.44 10.63
C ASN A 22 -8.83 -2.29 9.61
N GLY A 23 -8.40 -2.50 8.37
CA GLY A 23 -8.45 -1.51 7.30
C GLY A 23 -7.34 -0.47 7.31
N THR A 24 -6.35 -0.61 8.18
CA THR A 24 -5.19 0.27 8.19
C THR A 24 -4.16 -0.12 7.13
N VAL A 25 -3.65 0.88 6.40
CA VAL A 25 -2.49 0.76 5.52
C VAL A 25 -1.29 1.36 6.25
N GLN A 26 -0.19 0.61 6.30
CA GLN A 26 1.07 1.07 6.87
C GLN A 26 2.20 0.87 5.88
N LEU A 27 3.12 1.84 5.83
CA LEU A 27 4.42 1.70 5.20
C LEU A 27 5.49 1.81 6.27
N PHE A 28 6.42 0.87 6.31
CA PHE A 28 7.54 0.90 7.23
C PHE A 28 8.84 0.48 6.53
N THR A 29 9.95 0.84 7.15
CA THR A 29 11.30 0.39 6.74
C THR A 29 11.87 -0.55 7.77
N VAL A 30 12.78 -1.42 7.33
CA VAL A 30 13.54 -2.28 8.23
C VAL A 30 15.02 -1.94 8.10
N ARG A 31 15.67 -1.60 9.21
CA ARG A 31 17.11 -1.34 9.27
C ARG A 31 17.68 -2.01 10.51
N LYS A 32 18.73 -2.84 10.34
CA LYS A 32 19.40 -3.53 11.46
C LYS A 32 18.42 -4.24 12.43
N LYS A 33 17.37 -4.88 11.89
CA LYS A 33 16.29 -5.56 12.64
C LYS A 33 15.31 -4.65 13.39
N GLU A 34 15.43 -3.33 13.24
CA GLU A 34 14.46 -2.37 13.76
C GLU A 34 13.49 -1.94 12.66
N THR A 35 12.21 -1.80 13.03
CA THR A 35 11.14 -1.32 12.15
C THR A 35 10.83 0.13 12.43
N THR A 36 10.89 0.99 11.40
CA THR A 36 10.48 2.39 11.51
C THR A 36 9.26 2.64 10.63
N ALA A 37 8.15 3.04 11.23
CA ALA A 37 6.94 3.42 10.50
C ALA A 37 7.18 4.73 9.73
N LEU A 38 6.89 4.73 8.43
CA LEU A 38 6.91 5.93 7.59
C LEU A 38 5.54 6.62 7.58
N PHE A 39 4.47 5.86 7.43
CA PHE A 39 3.11 6.35 7.62
C PHE A 39 2.18 5.20 8.04
N LYS A 40 1.08 5.56 8.70
CA LYS A 40 -0.04 4.67 9.05
C LYS A 40 -1.35 5.43 8.86
N THR A 41 -2.32 4.83 8.19
CA THR A 41 -3.65 5.45 7.99
C THR A 41 -4.55 5.21 9.18
N THR A 42 -5.70 5.89 9.23
CA THR A 42 -6.77 5.54 10.15
C THR A 42 -7.34 4.15 9.83
N PRO A 43 -7.91 3.45 10.82
CA PRO A 43 -8.67 2.22 10.60
C PRO A 43 -9.84 2.44 9.63
N GLY A 44 -10.32 1.36 9.03
CA GLY A 44 -11.42 1.39 8.08
C GLY A 44 -11.91 -0.01 7.75
N LYS A 45 -12.44 -0.16 6.53
CA LYS A 45 -12.90 -1.44 5.99
C LYS A 45 -11.71 -2.41 5.82
N ARG A 46 -11.93 -3.71 6.04
CA ARG A 46 -10.88 -4.75 5.95
C ARG A 46 -10.15 -4.68 4.62
N ILE A 47 -8.81 -4.75 4.64
CA ILE A 47 -8.00 -4.87 3.43
C ILE A 47 -7.81 -6.35 3.09
N CYS A 48 -8.16 -6.76 1.88
CA CYS A 48 -7.96 -8.15 1.41
C CYS A 48 -6.74 -8.31 0.51
N ARG A 49 -6.33 -7.26 -0.21
CA ARG A 49 -5.15 -7.29 -1.07
C ARG A 49 -4.39 -5.98 -1.05
N VAL A 50 -3.08 -6.10 -1.19
CA VAL A 50 -2.16 -4.97 -1.42
C VAL A 50 -1.38 -5.27 -2.70
N GLU A 51 -1.38 -4.32 -3.62
CA GLU A 51 -0.62 -4.36 -4.86
C GLU A 51 0.17 -3.07 -5.05
N LEU A 52 1.23 -3.15 -5.85
CA LEU A 52 1.97 -1.97 -6.29
C LEU A 52 1.61 -1.67 -7.73
N GLY A 53 1.48 -0.38 -8.03
CA GLY A 53 1.25 0.11 -9.38
C GLY A 53 2.08 1.34 -9.67
N GLY A 54 2.08 1.74 -10.92
CA GLY A 54 2.83 2.89 -11.43
C GLY A 54 2.40 3.17 -12.86
N ARG A 55 2.82 4.31 -13.41
CA ARG A 55 2.65 4.57 -14.82
C ARG A 55 3.54 3.61 -15.61
N LEU A 56 3.11 3.19 -16.81
CA LEU A 56 3.97 2.46 -17.74
C LEU A 56 5.29 3.21 -17.95
N GLY A 57 6.41 2.51 -17.72
CA GLY A 57 7.76 3.09 -17.80
C GLY A 57 8.26 3.80 -16.54
N GLU A 58 7.43 3.97 -15.51
CA GLU A 58 7.83 4.48 -14.20
C GLU A 58 7.98 3.36 -13.17
N ILE A 59 8.65 3.66 -12.06
CA ILE A 59 8.77 2.75 -10.92
C ILE A 59 7.37 2.49 -10.34
N SER A 60 7.04 1.21 -10.13
CA SER A 60 5.77 0.78 -9.52
C SER A 60 5.78 1.03 -8.01
N ASP A 61 5.48 2.26 -7.65
CA ASP A 61 5.80 2.83 -6.35
C ASP A 61 4.56 3.32 -5.58
N ARG A 62 3.40 3.28 -6.24
CA ARG A 62 2.09 3.61 -5.71
C ARG A 62 1.46 2.36 -5.11
N ILE A 63 0.87 2.50 -3.93
CA ILE A 63 0.30 1.40 -3.16
C ILE A 63 -1.19 1.36 -3.44
N PHE A 64 -1.70 0.25 -3.96
CA PHE A 64 -3.12 0.03 -4.15
C PHE A 64 -3.61 -1.03 -3.17
N VAL A 65 -4.76 -0.78 -2.54
CA VAL A 65 -5.40 -1.72 -1.62
C VAL A 65 -6.84 -1.97 -2.03
N ALA A 66 -7.25 -3.23 -1.97
CA ALA A 66 -8.63 -3.64 -2.17
C ALA A 66 -9.31 -3.80 -0.80
N SER A 67 -10.47 -3.18 -0.64
CA SER A 67 -11.25 -3.19 0.58
C SER A 67 -12.75 -3.17 0.27
N GLU A 68 -13.46 -4.23 0.68
CA GLU A 68 -14.85 -4.48 0.28
C GLU A 68 -15.04 -4.37 -1.24
N ASN A 69 -15.82 -3.42 -1.73
CA ASN A 69 -16.11 -3.15 -3.14
C ASN A 69 -15.24 -2.01 -3.72
N GLU A 70 -14.26 -1.51 -2.97
CA GLU A 70 -13.45 -0.36 -3.37
C GLU A 70 -11.97 -0.70 -3.54
N VAL A 71 -11.31 0.02 -4.44
CA VAL A 71 -9.85 0.08 -4.56
C VAL A 71 -9.37 1.47 -4.20
N LYS A 72 -8.43 1.57 -3.25
CA LYS A 72 -7.82 2.84 -2.81
C LYS A 72 -6.35 2.88 -3.18
N GLY A 73 -5.87 4.05 -3.59
CA GLY A 73 -4.47 4.29 -3.94
C GLY A 73 -3.79 5.27 -2.99
N PHE A 74 -2.62 4.90 -2.49
CA PHE A 74 -1.77 5.67 -1.58
C PHE A 74 -0.38 5.91 -2.17
N SER A 75 0.12 7.13 -2.04
CA SER A 75 1.49 7.46 -2.40
C SER A 75 2.49 6.90 -1.37
N LYS A 76 3.78 6.83 -1.72
CA LYS A 76 4.87 6.53 -0.78
C LYS A 76 4.87 7.42 0.48
N LYS A 77 4.28 8.62 0.40
CA LYS A 77 4.19 9.60 1.49
C LYS A 77 2.91 9.43 2.34
N GLY A 78 2.05 8.46 2.02
CA GLY A 78 0.82 8.18 2.76
C GLY A 78 -0.41 8.97 2.33
N LYS A 79 -0.29 9.91 1.39
CA LYS A 79 -1.45 10.61 0.82
C LYS A 79 -2.28 9.65 -0.03
N GLN A 80 -3.57 9.52 0.28
CA GLN A 80 -4.56 8.90 -0.60
C GLN A 80 -4.78 9.80 -1.82
N PHE A 81 -4.65 9.24 -3.02
CA PHE A 81 -4.80 9.97 -4.28
C PHE A 81 -5.85 9.36 -5.21
N TYR A 82 -6.35 8.17 -4.89
CA TYR A 82 -7.26 7.42 -5.75
C TYR A 82 -8.26 6.63 -4.92
N THR A 83 -9.50 6.62 -5.37
CA THR A 83 -10.58 5.75 -4.89
C THR A 83 -11.37 5.34 -6.12
N PHE A 84 -11.68 4.05 -6.21
CA PHE A 84 -12.52 3.49 -7.26
C PHE A 84 -13.52 2.54 -6.62
N ASP A 85 -14.80 2.83 -6.77
CA ASP A 85 -15.88 1.90 -6.43
C ASP A 85 -16.12 1.00 -7.65
N THR A 86 -16.02 -0.30 -7.44
CA THR A 86 -16.27 -1.30 -8.47
C THR A 86 -17.75 -1.42 -8.83
N ASN A 87 -18.66 -0.86 -8.02
CA ASN A 87 -20.11 -1.00 -8.10
C ASN A 87 -20.58 -2.47 -8.13
N VAL A 88 -19.75 -3.40 -7.67
CA VAL A 88 -20.16 -4.80 -7.50
C VAL A 88 -20.85 -4.97 -6.15
N ASN A 89 -21.98 -5.66 -6.13
CA ASN A 89 -22.74 -5.94 -4.90
C ASN A 89 -22.03 -6.90 -3.94
N VAL A 90 -20.94 -7.52 -4.39
CA VAL A 90 -20.16 -8.49 -3.63
C VAL A 90 -18.78 -7.91 -3.33
N MET A 91 -18.17 -8.32 -2.22
CA MET A 91 -16.80 -7.90 -1.90
C MET A 91 -15.79 -8.44 -2.92
N ILE A 92 -14.75 -7.64 -3.20
CA ILE A 92 -13.57 -8.03 -3.98
C ILE A 92 -12.96 -9.27 -3.33
N ARG A 93 -12.79 -10.33 -4.14
CA ARG A 93 -12.16 -11.57 -3.70
C ARG A 93 -10.65 -11.51 -3.94
N CYS A 94 -9.94 -11.89 -2.89
CA CYS A 94 -8.51 -11.88 -2.70
C CYS A 94 -8.18 -13.20 -1.98
#